data_AF-A0A8X6NPL8-F1
#
_entry.id   AF-A0A8X6NPL8-F1
#
_cell.length_a   1.000
_cell.length_b   1.000
_cell.length_c   1.000
_cell.angle_alpha   90.00
_cell.angle_beta   90.00
_cell.angle_gamma   90.00
#
_symmetry.space_group_name_H-M   'P 1'
#
loop_
_entity.id
_entity.type
_entity.pdbx_description
1 polymer ?
#
loop_
_entity_poly.entity_id
_entity_poly.type
_entity_poly.pdbx_seq_one_letter_code
_entity_poly.pdbx_strand_id
1 'polypeptide(L)'
;MTKGLADESSFYLPQNAVVREDKYRDLFPETCETILKSFWIDDLVGGTEQVETALKITTETEEIFKNSGMVLRKWQTKLREAWRRSSIQTQKGETIEAGCGALTKIPGLAWDPDKDMIFFGFSKLIKILANGYSTNRFILQILVCIFDPIGFLRPFIISLKILLQELRAAEIDWDNKLPFLLDCKGQLVAPLKSLTLPRLELLGCLLSARLSKQLSFVIAQRALNKNIIGNSVLPMARKYIEQGYCNHIDENFTMLNNYIPNSVTPNVLSKNGLSKNIEIETYQEYLLPSIVQYDATIAGFERRPILELNCKEKDSQTLVAFKNGTCIGYGSIKRSCLGAGRVGPLFADDPVVAEALLKKLLESFPDRKRFAMMTLRDNITANSFIRKLGNPEIITCVRIYSKEKIKVDTNRIFALTDMSFSAV
;
A
#
# COMPACT_ATOMS: atom_id res chain seq x y z
N MET A 1 -4.27 16.54 24.80
CA MET A 1 -5.66 16.14 24.47
C MET A 1 -6.51 16.43 25.69
N THR A 2 -7.67 17.04 25.45
CA THR A 2 -8.70 17.37 26.43
C THR A 2 -10.05 16.92 25.85
N LYS A 3 -10.92 16.35 26.70
CA LYS A 3 -12.29 15.96 26.33
C LYS A 3 -13.28 16.61 27.31
N GLY A 4 -14.34 17.24 26.80
CA GLY A 4 -15.46 17.77 27.58
C GLY A 4 -16.81 17.33 26.98
N LEU A 5 -17.82 17.15 27.82
CA LEU A 5 -19.16 16.66 27.45
C LEU A 5 -20.22 17.75 27.64
N ALA A 6 -21.01 18.05 26.62
CA ALA A 6 -22.19 18.91 26.74
C ALA A 6 -23.41 18.12 27.30
N ASP A 7 -24.36 18.82 27.92
CA ASP A 7 -25.55 18.21 28.56
C ASP A 7 -26.48 17.51 27.54
N GLU A 8 -27.17 16.44 27.96
CA GLU A 8 -27.90 15.45 27.13
C GLU A 8 -29.19 15.96 26.44
N SER A 9 -29.38 17.28 26.29
CA SER A 9 -30.50 17.82 25.51
C SER A 9 -30.14 17.87 24.02
N SER A 10 -30.42 16.78 23.32
CA SER A 10 -30.60 16.62 21.88
C SER A 10 -30.42 17.89 21.01
N PHE A 11 -29.41 17.86 20.13
CA PHE A 11 -29.31 18.34 18.73
C PHE A 11 -27.89 18.88 18.45
N TYR A 12 -27.31 18.54 17.31
CA TYR A 12 -25.99 19.04 16.82
C TYR A 12 -26.01 20.54 16.43
N LEU A 13 -27.20 21.13 16.35
CA LEU A 13 -27.47 22.46 15.83
C LEU A 13 -27.19 23.62 16.82
N PRO A 14 -27.45 23.52 18.14
CA PRO A 14 -27.22 24.62 19.09
C PRO A 14 -25.74 24.91 19.31
N GLN A 15 -24.88 23.89 19.40
CA GLN A 15 -23.45 24.04 19.75
C GLN A 15 -22.66 24.80 18.66
N ASN A 16 -22.93 24.49 17.38
CA ASN A 16 -22.34 25.21 16.26
C ASN A 16 -22.94 26.62 16.10
N ALA A 17 -24.19 26.84 16.51
CA ALA A 17 -24.83 28.16 16.48
C ALA A 17 -24.21 29.10 17.52
N VAL A 18 -23.93 28.60 18.72
CA VAL A 18 -23.26 29.33 19.82
C VAL A 18 -21.92 29.92 19.37
N VAL A 19 -21.10 29.14 18.66
CA VAL A 19 -19.75 29.55 18.22
C VAL A 19 -19.78 30.39 16.93
N ARG A 20 -20.94 30.47 16.27
CA ARG A 20 -21.15 31.27 15.06
C ARG A 20 -21.65 32.69 15.37
N GLU A 21 -21.92 33.02 16.62
CA GLU A 21 -22.19 34.40 17.01
C GLU A 21 -20.93 35.27 16.81
N ASP A 22 -21.07 36.36 16.05
CA ASP A 22 -19.95 37.22 15.62
C ASP A 22 -19.10 37.71 16.81
N LYS A 23 -19.75 38.00 17.96
CA LYS A 23 -19.07 38.46 19.17
C LYS A 23 -17.98 37.50 19.67
N TYR A 24 -18.17 36.18 19.55
CA TYR A 24 -17.18 35.20 20.01
C TYR A 24 -16.09 34.94 18.98
N ARG A 25 -16.40 35.08 17.69
CA ARG A 25 -15.40 34.99 16.62
C ARG A 25 -14.39 36.13 16.70
N ASP A 26 -14.84 37.32 17.09
CA ASP A 26 -13.96 38.47 17.27
C ASP A 26 -13.14 38.38 18.57
N LEU A 27 -13.76 37.92 19.67
CA LEU A 27 -13.09 37.81 20.97
C LEU A 27 -12.15 36.59 21.07
N PHE A 28 -12.53 35.46 20.51
CA PHE A 28 -11.85 34.16 20.65
C PHE A 28 -11.73 33.40 19.31
N PRO A 29 -11.08 33.98 18.28
CA PRO A 29 -11.07 33.42 16.93
C PRO A 29 -10.47 31.99 16.86
N GLU A 30 -9.34 31.78 17.54
CA GLU A 30 -8.61 30.50 17.57
C GLU A 30 -9.43 29.40 18.27
N THR A 31 -10.08 29.74 19.39
CA THR A 31 -10.93 28.82 20.14
C THR A 31 -12.19 28.47 19.36
N CYS A 32 -12.82 29.45 18.70
CA CYS A 32 -13.99 29.22 17.86
C CYS A 32 -13.67 28.27 16.68
N GLU A 33 -12.54 28.48 16.00
CA GLU A 33 -12.11 27.59 14.93
C GLU A 33 -11.84 26.17 15.44
N THR A 34 -11.21 26.05 16.61
CA THR A 34 -10.94 24.76 17.25
C THR A 34 -12.24 24.05 17.58
N ILE A 35 -13.17 24.73 18.26
CA ILE A 35 -14.48 24.19 18.62
C ILE A 35 -15.22 23.64 17.38
N LEU A 36 -15.29 24.42 16.29
CA LEU A 36 -15.98 24.01 15.06
C LEU A 36 -15.40 22.74 14.42
N LYS A 37 -14.13 22.41 14.70
CA LYS A 37 -13.44 21.22 14.18
C LYS A 37 -13.38 20.08 15.19
N SER A 38 -13.73 20.32 16.46
CA SER A 38 -13.48 19.42 17.57
C SER A 38 -14.74 18.80 18.18
N PHE A 39 -15.94 19.24 17.80
CA PHE A 39 -17.18 18.59 18.24
C PHE A 39 -17.48 17.30 17.46
N TRP A 40 -17.75 16.25 18.21
CA TRP A 40 -18.27 14.98 17.72
C TRP A 40 -19.52 14.59 18.50
N ILE A 41 -20.69 14.78 17.89
CA ILE A 41 -22.00 14.70 18.54
C ILE A 41 -22.01 15.61 19.77
N ASP A 42 -22.00 15.05 20.97
CA ASP A 42 -22.05 15.81 22.23
C ASP A 42 -20.67 15.94 22.90
N ASP A 43 -19.63 15.32 22.31
CA ASP A 43 -18.28 15.30 22.82
C ASP A 43 -17.41 16.37 22.14
N LEU A 44 -16.87 17.30 22.92
CA LEU A 44 -15.78 18.16 22.47
C LEU A 44 -14.45 17.45 22.70
N VAL A 45 -13.72 17.17 21.62
CA VAL A 45 -12.43 16.47 21.67
C VAL A 45 -11.39 17.31 20.95
N GLY A 46 -10.39 17.77 21.71
CA GLY A 46 -9.37 18.68 21.19
C GLY A 46 -7.99 18.42 21.78
N GLY A 47 -7.01 19.11 21.24
CA GLY A 47 -5.65 19.08 21.74
C GLY A 47 -4.73 19.97 20.93
N THR A 48 -3.67 20.42 21.57
CA THR A 48 -2.59 21.19 20.97
C THR A 48 -1.26 20.71 21.56
N GLU A 49 -0.17 21.13 20.94
CA GLU A 49 1.20 20.76 21.29
C GLU A 49 1.69 21.45 22.57
N GLN A 50 1.04 22.57 22.96
CA GLN A 50 1.40 23.38 24.12
C GLN A 50 0.34 23.34 25.22
N VAL A 51 0.78 23.24 26.48
CA VAL A 51 -0.12 23.09 27.63
C VAL A 51 -0.92 24.36 27.86
N GLU A 52 -0.25 25.50 27.73
CA GLU A 52 -0.78 26.85 27.92
C GLU A 52 -1.90 27.12 26.91
N THR A 53 -1.67 26.82 25.63
CA THR A 53 -2.66 26.95 24.57
C THR A 53 -3.85 26.01 24.80
N ALA A 54 -3.61 24.78 25.24
CA ALA A 54 -4.70 23.84 25.54
C ALA A 54 -5.56 24.34 26.70
N LEU A 55 -4.93 24.92 27.73
CA LEU A 55 -5.63 25.47 28.89
C LEU A 55 -6.45 26.70 28.51
N LYS A 56 -5.85 27.64 27.75
CA LYS A 56 -6.51 28.81 27.17
C LYS A 56 -7.76 28.42 26.39
N ILE A 57 -7.63 27.50 25.42
CA ILE A 57 -8.76 27.02 24.61
C ILE A 57 -9.83 26.41 25.51
N THR A 58 -9.44 25.63 26.54
CA THR A 58 -10.41 25.02 27.45
C THR A 58 -11.18 26.07 28.25
N THR A 59 -10.50 27.07 28.81
CA THR A 59 -11.12 28.12 29.62
C THR A 59 -12.03 29.02 28.79
N GLU A 60 -11.58 29.42 27.59
CA GLU A 60 -12.38 30.22 26.66
C GLU A 60 -13.60 29.42 26.18
N THR A 61 -13.46 28.12 25.95
CA THR A 61 -14.59 27.25 25.60
C THR A 61 -15.63 27.19 26.73
N GLU A 62 -15.20 26.96 27.97
CA GLU A 62 -16.09 27.00 29.14
C GLU A 62 -16.86 28.31 29.23
N GLU A 63 -16.18 29.43 29.00
CA GLU A 63 -16.80 30.75 28.98
C GLU A 63 -17.85 30.90 27.88
N ILE A 64 -17.51 30.55 26.64
CA ILE A 64 -18.41 30.64 25.47
C ILE A 64 -19.69 29.83 25.71
N PHE A 65 -19.54 28.57 26.13
CA PHE A 65 -20.69 27.68 26.36
C PHE A 65 -21.50 28.13 27.57
N LYS A 66 -20.86 28.52 28.68
CA LYS A 66 -21.55 28.98 29.90
C LYS A 66 -22.37 30.24 29.63
N ASN A 67 -21.82 31.20 28.89
CA ASN A 67 -22.52 32.42 28.49
C ASN A 67 -23.71 32.14 27.55
N SER A 68 -23.72 30.97 26.92
CA SER A 68 -24.80 30.51 26.04
C SER A 68 -25.76 29.53 26.74
N GLY A 69 -25.70 29.44 28.07
CA GLY A 69 -26.58 28.58 28.87
C GLY A 69 -26.21 27.10 28.84
N MET A 70 -25.05 26.73 28.30
CA MET A 70 -24.57 25.35 28.21
C MET A 70 -23.39 25.14 29.17
N VAL A 71 -23.41 24.07 29.95
CA VAL A 71 -22.30 23.75 30.87
C VAL A 71 -21.61 22.50 30.38
N LEU A 72 -20.33 22.63 30.01
CA LEU A 72 -19.50 21.47 29.70
C LEU A 72 -19.10 20.76 31.00
N ARG A 73 -19.06 19.44 30.95
CA ARG A 73 -18.80 18.59 32.12
C ARG A 73 -17.79 17.50 31.77
N LYS A 74 -17.36 16.78 32.81
CA LYS A 74 -16.52 15.57 32.71
C LYS A 74 -15.20 15.81 31.95
N TRP A 75 -14.52 16.92 32.23
CA TRP A 75 -13.23 17.19 31.60
C TRP A 75 -12.20 16.11 31.90
N GLN A 76 -11.49 15.67 30.87
CA GLN A 76 -10.46 14.66 30.98
C GLN A 76 -9.18 15.12 30.29
N THR A 77 -8.06 14.99 31.00
CA THR A 77 -6.72 15.35 30.54
C THR A 77 -5.69 14.57 31.35
N LYS A 78 -4.51 14.34 30.77
CA LYS A 78 -3.34 13.84 31.51
C LYS A 78 -2.77 14.90 32.47
N LEU A 79 -3.00 16.18 32.18
CA LEU A 79 -2.44 17.33 32.91
C LEU A 79 -3.44 17.91 33.92
N ARG A 80 -4.09 17.05 34.71
CA ARG A 80 -5.24 17.42 35.56
C ARG A 80 -4.94 18.56 36.54
N GLU A 81 -3.73 18.61 37.06
CA GLU A 81 -3.32 19.64 38.03
C GLU A 81 -3.39 21.05 37.44
N ALA A 82 -2.97 21.24 36.19
CA ALA A 82 -3.02 22.54 35.52
C ALA A 82 -4.48 23.00 35.31
N TRP A 83 -5.38 22.10 34.95
CA TRP A 83 -6.81 22.42 34.76
C TRP A 83 -7.51 22.71 36.09
N ARG A 84 -7.16 22.00 37.17
CA ARG A 84 -7.71 22.26 38.51
C ARG A 84 -7.28 23.63 39.06
N ARG A 85 -6.06 24.08 38.76
CA ARG A 85 -5.59 25.44 39.11
C ARG A 85 -6.41 26.53 38.42
N SER A 86 -6.95 26.24 37.23
CA SER A 86 -7.86 27.12 36.49
C SER A 86 -9.35 26.91 36.82
N SER A 87 -9.66 26.28 37.97
CA SER A 87 -11.03 26.01 38.41
C SER A 87 -11.86 25.08 37.51
N ILE A 88 -11.23 24.37 36.56
CA ILE A 88 -11.92 23.38 35.72
C ILE A 88 -11.89 22.02 36.42
N GLN A 89 -13.08 21.49 36.71
CA GLN A 89 -13.19 20.17 37.32
C GLN A 89 -12.81 19.07 36.34
N THR A 90 -11.82 18.26 36.72
CA THR A 90 -11.34 17.13 35.90
C THR A 90 -11.57 15.79 36.58
N GLN A 91 -11.94 14.79 35.78
CA GLN A 91 -12.18 13.42 36.24
C GLN A 91 -10.96 12.53 35.97
N LYS A 92 -10.77 11.50 36.81
CA LYS A 92 -9.87 10.39 36.48
C LYS A 92 -10.46 9.60 35.31
N GLY A 93 -9.60 9.02 34.46
CA GLY A 93 -10.05 7.97 33.57
C GLY A 93 -10.32 6.76 34.45
N GLU A 94 -11.55 6.22 34.46
CA GLU A 94 -11.80 4.96 35.15
C GLU A 94 -11.06 3.86 34.37
N THR A 95 -10.00 3.30 34.95
CA THR A 95 -9.33 2.11 34.41
C THR A 95 -10.20 0.90 34.71
N ILE A 96 -11.30 0.73 33.98
CA ILE A 96 -12.07 -0.51 34.04
C ILE A 96 -11.33 -1.52 33.17
N GLU A 97 -10.90 -2.62 33.79
CA GLU A 97 -10.38 -3.79 33.11
C GLU A 97 -11.22 -4.12 31.87
N ALA A 98 -10.55 -4.45 30.77
CA ALA A 98 -11.15 -4.77 29.50
C ALA A 98 -12.20 -5.88 29.64
N GLY A 99 -13.46 -5.51 29.89
CA GLY A 99 -14.51 -6.48 30.19
C GLY A 99 -15.89 -5.86 30.44
N CYS A 100 -15.99 -4.74 31.16
CA CYS A 100 -17.29 -4.14 31.46
C CYS A 100 -17.33 -2.65 31.16
N GLY A 101 -18.45 -2.20 30.60
CA GLY A 101 -18.63 -0.84 30.12
C GLY A 101 -18.53 0.20 31.23
N ALA A 102 -17.65 1.17 31.04
CA ALA A 102 -17.82 2.61 31.22
C ALA A 102 -16.46 3.28 30.99
N LEU A 103 -15.99 3.27 29.74
CA LEU A 103 -14.88 4.12 29.33
C LEU A 103 -15.43 5.40 28.70
N THR A 104 -14.56 6.37 28.49
CA THR A 104 -14.77 7.71 27.93
C THR A 104 -15.42 7.66 26.55
N LYS A 105 -16.73 7.46 26.53
CA LYS A 105 -17.44 6.94 25.36
C LYS A 105 -17.69 8.04 24.33
N ILE A 106 -16.76 8.22 23.40
CA ILE A 106 -17.18 8.44 22.02
C ILE A 106 -17.73 7.08 21.57
N PRO A 107 -18.84 6.97 20.83
CA PRO A 107 -19.24 5.68 20.26
C PRO A 107 -18.01 4.99 19.63
N GLY A 108 -17.76 3.71 19.93
CA GLY A 108 -16.65 2.91 19.37
C GLY A 108 -15.20 3.22 19.78
N LEU A 109 -14.89 4.41 20.32
CA LEU A 109 -13.52 4.82 20.69
C LEU A 109 -13.44 5.26 22.16
N ALA A 110 -12.45 4.75 22.88
CA ALA A 110 -12.16 5.12 24.26
C ALA A 110 -10.70 5.60 24.39
N TRP A 111 -10.45 6.49 25.35
CA TRP A 111 -9.12 7.02 25.65
C TRP A 111 -8.84 6.91 27.15
N ASP A 112 -7.69 6.33 27.50
CA ASP A 112 -7.11 6.34 28.85
C ASP A 112 -6.07 7.49 28.93
N PRO A 113 -6.38 8.59 29.64
CA PRO A 113 -5.47 9.73 29.74
C PRO A 113 -4.20 9.42 30.54
N ASP A 114 -4.25 8.47 31.47
CA ASP A 114 -3.13 8.16 32.36
C ASP A 114 -2.08 7.32 31.60
N LYS A 115 -2.53 6.37 30.79
CA LYS A 115 -1.66 5.55 29.92
C LYS A 115 -1.38 6.17 28.55
N ASP A 116 -2.07 7.25 28.19
CA ASP A 116 -2.07 7.86 26.85
C ASP A 116 -2.35 6.85 25.72
N MET A 117 -3.31 5.96 25.97
CA MET A 117 -3.70 4.88 25.05
C MET A 117 -5.12 5.07 24.53
N ILE A 118 -5.31 4.80 23.25
CA ILE A 118 -6.62 4.72 22.61
C ILE A 118 -7.05 3.26 22.53
N PHE A 119 -8.33 3.00 22.80
CA PHE A 119 -8.95 1.68 22.86
C PHE A 119 -10.17 1.62 21.95
N PHE A 120 -10.38 0.45 21.35
CA PHE A 120 -11.63 0.12 20.66
C PHE A 120 -12.44 -0.84 21.52
N GLY A 121 -13.66 -0.42 21.89
CA GLY A 121 -14.55 -1.20 22.74
C GLY A 121 -15.27 -2.29 21.95
N PHE A 122 -14.75 -3.52 21.96
CA PHE A 122 -15.37 -4.65 21.24
C PHE A 122 -16.30 -5.53 22.11
N SER A 123 -16.59 -5.16 23.36
CA SER A 123 -17.37 -6.01 24.28
C SER A 123 -18.75 -6.41 23.74
N LYS A 124 -19.47 -5.48 23.09
CA LYS A 124 -20.75 -5.77 22.42
C LYS A 124 -20.56 -6.70 21.22
N LEU A 125 -19.49 -6.50 20.45
CA LEU A 125 -19.15 -7.32 19.29
C LEU A 125 -18.77 -8.76 19.70
N ILE A 126 -17.98 -8.92 20.76
CA ILE A 126 -17.64 -10.23 21.34
C ILE A 126 -18.90 -10.99 21.78
N LYS A 127 -19.87 -10.31 22.42
CA LYS A 127 -21.17 -10.92 22.79
C LYS A 127 -21.98 -11.35 21.58
N ILE A 128 -22.00 -10.55 20.51
CA ILE A 128 -22.68 -10.90 19.26
C ILE A 128 -22.01 -12.14 18.64
N LEU A 129 -20.68 -12.14 18.52
CA LEU A 129 -19.91 -13.26 17.97
C LEU A 129 -20.12 -14.56 18.75
N ALA A 130 -20.25 -14.49 20.09
CA ALA A 130 -20.50 -15.65 20.94
C ALA A 130 -21.86 -16.32 20.68
N ASN A 131 -22.85 -15.60 20.15
CA ASN A 131 -24.18 -16.14 19.88
C ASN A 131 -24.25 -17.04 18.63
N GLY A 132 -23.17 -17.12 17.82
CA GLY A 132 -22.96 -18.22 16.86
C GLY A 132 -23.83 -18.26 15.60
N TYR A 133 -24.67 -17.25 15.34
CA TYR A 133 -25.49 -17.21 14.12
C TYR A 133 -24.75 -16.57 12.96
N SER A 134 -24.48 -17.32 11.90
CA SER A 134 -23.80 -16.84 10.69
C SER A 134 -24.81 -16.49 9.59
N THR A 135 -25.44 -15.30 9.66
CA THR A 135 -26.38 -14.79 8.63
C THR A 135 -25.94 -13.44 8.07
N ASN A 136 -26.56 -12.99 6.98
CA ASN A 136 -26.36 -11.63 6.45
C ASN A 136 -26.72 -10.55 7.50
N ARG A 137 -27.78 -10.79 8.28
CA ARG A 137 -28.17 -9.91 9.40
C ARG A 137 -27.10 -9.85 10.48
N PHE A 138 -26.42 -10.95 10.76
CA PHE A 138 -25.31 -10.99 11.71
C PHE A 138 -24.10 -10.16 11.24
N ILE A 139 -23.70 -10.26 9.98
CA ILE A 139 -22.61 -9.44 9.42
C ILE A 139 -22.97 -7.95 9.50
N LEU A 140 -24.22 -7.59 9.19
CA LEU A 140 -24.70 -6.21 9.33
C LEU A 140 -24.69 -5.75 10.79
N GLN A 141 -25.11 -6.60 11.74
CA GLN A 141 -25.05 -6.28 13.18
C GLN A 141 -23.61 -6.02 13.64
N ILE A 142 -22.64 -6.80 13.15
CA ILE A 142 -21.21 -6.56 13.41
C ILE A 142 -20.81 -5.19 12.87
N LEU A 143 -21.12 -4.89 11.60
CA LEU A 143 -20.75 -3.66 10.93
C LEU A 143 -21.32 -2.42 11.64
N VAL A 144 -22.57 -2.48 12.08
CA VAL A 144 -23.24 -1.38 12.81
C VAL A 144 -22.69 -1.21 14.23
N CYS A 145 -22.10 -2.26 14.82
CA CYS A 145 -21.47 -2.17 16.14
C CYS A 145 -20.05 -1.58 16.11
N ILE A 146 -19.42 -1.52 14.94
CA ILE A 146 -18.09 -0.93 14.77
C ILE A 146 -18.27 0.55 14.43
N PHE A 147 -17.93 1.42 15.38
CA PHE A 147 -17.91 2.86 15.15
C PHE A 147 -16.46 3.35 15.12
N ASP A 148 -16.07 3.90 13.98
CA ASP A 148 -14.68 4.26 13.67
C ASP A 148 -14.62 5.70 13.11
N PRO A 149 -14.63 6.71 13.99
CA PRO A 149 -14.72 8.10 13.57
C PRO A 149 -13.43 8.59 12.89
N ILE A 150 -12.29 7.96 13.18
CA ILE A 150 -10.97 8.36 12.67
C ILE A 150 -10.55 7.50 11.46
N GLY A 151 -11.16 6.34 11.25
CA GLY A 151 -10.93 5.49 10.09
C GLY A 151 -9.87 4.40 10.29
N PHE A 152 -9.52 4.04 11.52
CA PHE A 152 -8.53 2.99 11.83
C PHE A 152 -8.97 1.60 11.46
N LEU A 153 -10.26 1.33 11.64
CA LEU A 153 -10.87 0.04 11.37
C LEU A 153 -11.38 -0.05 9.93
N ARG A 154 -11.10 0.95 9.07
CA ARG A 154 -11.48 0.95 7.64
C ARG A 154 -11.13 -0.32 6.90
N PRO A 155 -9.91 -0.91 7.02
CA PRO A 155 -9.61 -2.17 6.34
C PRO A 155 -10.60 -3.28 6.73
N PHE A 156 -10.92 -3.39 8.03
CA PHE A 156 -11.89 -4.36 8.53
C PHE A 156 -13.33 -4.06 8.08
N ILE A 157 -13.75 -2.79 8.17
CA ILE A 157 -15.09 -2.35 7.75
C ILE A 157 -15.29 -2.58 6.25
N ILE A 158 -14.27 -2.31 5.43
CA ILE A 158 -14.33 -2.52 3.97
C ILE A 158 -14.45 -4.00 3.66
N SER A 159 -13.65 -4.88 4.29
CA SER A 159 -13.77 -6.33 4.11
C SER A 159 -15.17 -6.84 4.46
N LEU A 160 -15.77 -6.36 5.56
CA LEU A 160 -17.14 -6.71 5.94
C LEU A 160 -18.18 -6.17 4.94
N LYS A 161 -17.98 -4.97 4.39
CA LYS A 161 -18.85 -4.39 3.35
C LYS A 161 -18.78 -5.17 2.04
N ILE A 162 -17.57 -5.56 1.61
CA ILE A 162 -17.36 -6.37 0.41
C ILE A 162 -18.06 -7.72 0.60
N LEU A 163 -17.83 -8.39 1.74
CA LEU A 163 -18.49 -9.66 2.04
C LEU A 163 -20.02 -9.52 2.00
N LEU A 164 -20.58 -8.47 2.60
CA LEU A 164 -22.03 -8.23 2.55
C LEU A 164 -22.52 -8.01 1.11
N GLN A 165 -21.74 -7.32 0.26
CA GLN A 165 -22.08 -7.14 -1.16
C GLN A 165 -22.05 -8.46 -1.93
N GLU A 166 -21.03 -9.30 -1.71
CA GLU A 166 -20.89 -10.61 -2.35
C GLU A 166 -22.05 -11.55 -1.97
N LEU A 167 -22.42 -11.59 -0.68
CA LEU A 167 -23.52 -12.42 -0.20
C LEU A 167 -24.88 -11.95 -0.72
N ARG A 168 -25.04 -10.64 -0.94
CA ARG A 168 -26.23 -10.06 -1.59
C ARG A 168 -26.28 -10.38 -3.08
N ALA A 169 -25.14 -10.37 -3.77
CA ALA A 169 -25.04 -10.78 -5.17
C ALA A 169 -25.34 -12.27 -5.37
N ALA A 170 -25.10 -13.10 -4.36
CA ALA A 170 -25.46 -14.51 -4.34
C ALA A 170 -26.94 -14.77 -3.95
N GLU A 171 -27.77 -13.72 -3.85
CA GLU A 171 -29.21 -13.80 -3.52
C GLU A 171 -29.52 -14.54 -2.20
N ILE A 172 -28.60 -14.53 -1.24
CA ILE A 172 -28.80 -15.15 0.08
C ILE A 172 -29.68 -14.22 0.94
N ASP A 173 -30.78 -14.74 1.47
CA ASP A 173 -31.67 -13.97 2.34
C ASP A 173 -31.02 -13.57 3.68
N TRP A 174 -31.58 -12.55 4.34
CA TRP A 174 -31.05 -11.92 5.56
C TRP A 174 -30.86 -12.88 6.73
N ASP A 175 -31.80 -13.83 6.88
CA ASP A 175 -31.86 -14.77 8.00
C ASP A 175 -31.38 -16.17 7.62
N ASN A 176 -31.00 -16.39 6.35
CA ASN A 176 -30.44 -17.65 5.91
C ASN A 176 -29.01 -17.83 6.42
N LYS A 177 -28.70 -19.07 6.81
CA LYS A 177 -27.36 -19.46 7.24
C LYS A 177 -26.41 -19.36 6.05
N LEU A 178 -25.28 -18.69 6.26
CA LEU A 178 -24.27 -18.48 5.23
C LEU A 178 -23.58 -19.82 4.87
N PRO A 179 -23.47 -20.18 3.58
CA PRO A 179 -22.81 -21.40 3.15
C PRO A 179 -21.29 -21.30 3.36
N PHE A 180 -20.73 -22.26 4.10
CA PHE A 180 -19.30 -22.66 4.19
C PHE A 180 -18.23 -21.62 4.59
N LEU A 181 -18.49 -20.32 4.55
CA LEU A 181 -17.50 -19.27 4.83
C LEU A 181 -17.15 -19.07 6.32
N LEU A 182 -17.88 -19.71 7.24
CA LEU A 182 -17.71 -19.53 8.69
C LEU A 182 -17.39 -20.82 9.47
N ASP A 183 -17.22 -21.98 8.81
CA ASP A 183 -16.59 -23.14 9.46
C ASP A 183 -15.09 -22.90 9.73
N CYS A 184 -14.49 -21.89 9.07
CA CYS A 184 -13.26 -21.26 9.50
C CYS A 184 -13.51 -20.34 10.70
N LYS A 185 -13.81 -20.91 11.88
CA LYS A 185 -14.05 -20.23 13.18
C LYS A 185 -12.91 -19.32 13.70
N GLY A 186 -11.97 -18.86 12.87
CA GLY A 186 -10.87 -17.99 13.32
C GLY A 186 -10.11 -17.20 12.25
N GLN A 187 -10.56 -17.15 10.98
CA GLN A 187 -9.75 -16.54 9.90
C GLN A 187 -10.30 -15.24 9.31
N LEU A 188 -11.62 -15.00 9.27
CA LEU A 188 -12.17 -13.73 8.76
C LEU A 188 -12.11 -12.60 9.79
N VAL A 189 -12.11 -12.97 11.07
CA VAL A 189 -11.97 -12.07 12.19
C VAL A 189 -10.86 -12.67 13.03
N ALA A 190 -9.62 -12.18 12.86
CA ALA A 190 -8.55 -12.47 13.81
C ALA A 190 -9.09 -12.23 15.24
N PRO A 191 -8.65 -12.97 16.27
CA PRO A 191 -9.17 -12.81 17.62
C PRO A 191 -9.19 -11.32 17.97
N LEU A 192 -10.39 -10.74 18.08
CA LEU A 192 -10.56 -9.31 18.35
C LEU A 192 -10.20 -9.08 19.80
N LYS A 193 -8.90 -9.03 20.06
CA LYS A 193 -8.36 -8.53 21.32
C LYS A 193 -8.64 -7.03 21.36
N SER A 194 -8.84 -6.52 22.57
CA SER A 194 -8.82 -5.08 22.78
C SER A 194 -7.53 -4.52 22.18
N LEU A 195 -7.65 -3.74 21.11
CA LEU A 195 -6.50 -3.12 20.46
C LEU A 195 -6.19 -1.82 21.22
N THR A 196 -4.98 -1.76 21.76
CA THR A 196 -4.43 -0.56 22.39
C THR A 196 -3.46 0.08 21.41
N LEU A 197 -3.71 1.33 21.02
CA LEU A 197 -2.78 2.10 20.20
C LEU A 197 -2.17 3.21 21.05
N PRO A 198 -0.85 3.18 21.32
CA PRO A 198 -0.14 4.33 21.85
C PRO A 198 -0.31 5.51 20.89
N ARG A 199 -0.64 6.69 21.42
CA ARG A 199 -0.86 7.87 20.57
C ARG A 199 0.38 8.29 19.77
N LEU A 200 1.58 7.95 20.23
CA LEU A 200 2.83 8.19 19.50
C LEU A 200 2.93 7.35 18.22
N GLU A 201 2.47 6.11 18.23
CA GLU A 201 2.43 5.25 17.03
C GLU A 201 1.41 5.79 16.02
N LEU A 202 0.27 6.28 16.52
CA LEU A 202 -0.74 6.98 15.72
C LEU A 202 -0.17 8.23 15.03
N LEU A 203 0.59 9.05 15.76
CA LEU A 203 1.28 10.21 15.19
C LEU A 203 2.30 9.78 14.12
N GLY A 204 3.03 8.68 14.35
CA GLY A 204 3.91 8.07 13.37
C GLY A 204 3.18 7.74 12.07
N CYS A 205 2.07 6.99 12.13
CA CYS A 205 1.27 6.65 10.95
C CYS A 205 0.71 7.89 10.23
N LEU A 206 0.23 8.90 10.96
CA LEU A 206 -0.29 10.14 10.39
C LEU A 206 0.81 10.93 9.67
N LEU A 207 1.99 11.05 10.29
CA LEU A 207 3.16 11.69 9.70
C LEU A 207 3.61 10.94 8.44
N SER A 208 3.66 9.61 8.48
CA SER A 208 3.97 8.78 7.30
C SER A 208 2.95 8.97 6.18
N ALA A 209 1.65 9.03 6.47
CA ALA A 209 0.63 9.25 5.45
C ALA A 209 0.72 10.66 4.83
N ARG A 210 0.94 11.69 5.66
CA ARG A 210 1.14 13.07 5.20
C ARG A 210 2.42 13.20 4.37
N LEU A 211 3.52 12.61 4.83
CA LEU A 211 4.77 12.57 4.11
C LEU A 211 4.62 11.83 2.79
N SER A 212 3.95 10.68 2.77
CA SER A 212 3.66 9.93 1.54
C SER A 212 2.85 10.77 0.55
N LYS A 213 1.83 11.51 1.00
CA LYS A 213 1.06 12.42 0.15
C LYS A 213 1.92 13.56 -0.41
N GLN A 214 2.72 14.20 0.44
CA GLN A 214 3.63 15.28 0.03
C GLN A 214 4.71 14.77 -0.93
N LEU A 215 5.29 13.61 -0.64
CA LEU A 215 6.30 12.98 -1.48
C LEU A 215 5.69 12.57 -2.83
N SER A 216 4.46 12.04 -2.83
CA SER A 216 3.72 11.73 -4.07
C SER A 216 3.48 12.98 -4.91
N PHE A 217 3.14 14.11 -4.26
CA PHE A 217 2.98 15.40 -4.94
C PHE A 217 4.30 15.93 -5.52
N VAL A 218 5.39 15.87 -4.74
CA VAL A 218 6.73 16.31 -5.19
C VAL A 218 7.26 15.41 -6.30
N ILE A 219 7.08 14.08 -6.19
CA ILE A 219 7.42 13.11 -7.23
C ILE A 219 6.57 13.40 -8.47
N ALA A 220 5.27 13.63 -8.34
CA ALA A 220 4.41 14.00 -9.45
C ALA A 220 4.89 15.27 -10.13
N GLN A 221 5.24 16.33 -9.38
CA GLN A 221 5.79 17.57 -9.94
C GLN A 221 7.13 17.36 -10.66
N ARG A 222 8.05 16.58 -10.09
CA ARG A 222 9.33 16.25 -10.74
C ARG A 222 9.14 15.33 -11.95
N ALA A 223 8.09 14.50 -11.94
CA ALA A 223 7.70 13.63 -13.04
C ALA A 223 6.91 14.35 -14.14
N LEU A 224 6.36 15.55 -13.91
CA LEU A 224 5.62 16.31 -14.93
C LEU A 224 6.44 16.55 -16.20
N ASN A 225 7.78 16.55 -16.10
CA ASN A 225 8.67 16.70 -17.26
C ASN A 225 9.16 15.37 -17.85
N LYS A 226 8.88 14.23 -17.22
CA LYS A 226 9.36 12.90 -17.65
C LYS A 226 8.24 12.01 -18.17
N ASN A 227 8.56 11.13 -19.10
CA ASN A 227 7.70 10.05 -19.54
C ASN A 227 7.91 8.85 -18.62
N ILE A 228 7.01 8.65 -17.67
CA ILE A 228 7.03 7.51 -16.76
C ILE A 228 6.52 6.28 -17.51
N ILE A 229 7.28 5.19 -17.40
CA ILE A 229 6.95 3.91 -18.00
C ILE A 229 6.76 2.90 -16.87
N GLY A 230 5.67 2.15 -16.95
CA GLY A 230 5.37 1.08 -16.00
C GLY A 230 4.74 -0.11 -16.70
N ASN A 231 4.38 -1.11 -15.91
CA ASN A 231 3.63 -2.27 -16.36
C ASN A 231 2.57 -2.65 -15.33
N SER A 232 1.45 -3.18 -15.82
CA SER A 232 0.40 -3.66 -14.93
C SER A 232 -0.48 -4.69 -15.63
N VAL A 233 -1.20 -5.48 -14.86
CA VAL A 233 -2.31 -6.28 -15.41
C VAL A 233 -3.37 -5.34 -15.97
N LEU A 234 -3.99 -5.73 -17.09
CA LEU A 234 -4.88 -4.84 -17.84
C LEU A 234 -6.01 -4.20 -17.00
N PRO A 235 -6.69 -4.91 -16.07
CA PRO A 235 -7.72 -4.28 -15.23
C PRO A 235 -7.16 -3.15 -14.35
N MET A 236 -5.94 -3.29 -13.83
CA MET A 236 -5.30 -2.29 -13.00
C MET A 236 -4.75 -1.13 -13.85
N ALA A 237 -4.19 -1.43 -15.02
CA ALA A 237 -3.78 -0.41 -15.99
C ALA A 237 -4.94 0.52 -16.37
N ARG A 238 -6.15 -0.03 -16.57
CA ARG A 238 -7.36 0.77 -16.83
C ARG A 238 -7.71 1.69 -15.66
N LYS A 239 -7.62 1.18 -14.42
CA LYS A 239 -7.83 2.01 -13.21
C LYS A 239 -6.81 3.16 -13.11
N TYR A 240 -5.56 2.92 -13.46
CA TYR A 240 -4.55 3.99 -13.47
C TYR A 240 -4.85 5.08 -14.50
N ILE A 241 -5.42 4.73 -15.66
CA ILE A 241 -5.91 5.71 -16.63
C ILE A 241 -7.11 6.48 -16.07
N GLU A 242 -8.11 5.79 -15.52
CA GLU A 242 -9.30 6.42 -14.93
C GLU A 242 -8.95 7.41 -13.82
N GLN A 243 -7.89 7.14 -13.06
CA GLN A 243 -7.41 7.98 -11.96
C GLN A 243 -6.40 9.05 -12.41
N GLY A 244 -6.07 9.12 -13.70
CA GLY A 244 -5.13 10.11 -14.26
C GLY A 244 -3.65 9.87 -13.90
N TYR A 245 -3.28 8.66 -13.46
CA TYR A 245 -1.89 8.31 -13.16
C TYR A 245 -1.09 7.96 -14.42
N CYS A 246 -1.74 7.48 -15.47
CA CYS A 246 -1.14 7.23 -16.78
C CYS A 246 -2.13 7.59 -17.90
N ASN A 247 -1.61 7.85 -19.09
CA ASN A 247 -2.41 8.33 -20.23
C ASN A 247 -2.47 7.32 -21.39
N HIS A 248 -1.56 6.35 -21.44
CA HIS A 248 -1.53 5.37 -22.53
C HIS A 248 -1.28 3.95 -22.03
N ILE A 249 -1.99 3.00 -22.65
CA ILE A 249 -1.66 1.57 -22.63
C ILE A 249 -1.07 1.21 -24.00
N ASP A 250 0.00 0.41 -23.97
CA ASP A 250 0.60 -0.14 -25.17
C ASP A 250 0.30 -1.64 -25.29
N GLU A 251 -0.82 -1.91 -25.96
CA GLU A 251 -1.33 -3.27 -26.17
C GLU A 251 -0.40 -4.10 -27.08
N ASN A 252 0.35 -3.44 -27.96
CA ASN A 252 1.37 -4.07 -28.81
C ASN A 252 2.64 -4.45 -28.03
N PHE A 253 2.75 -4.03 -26.77
CA PHE A 253 3.83 -4.38 -25.87
C PHE A 253 3.26 -5.18 -24.68
N THR A 254 2.66 -6.32 -25.03
CA THR A 254 2.14 -7.24 -24.02
C THR A 254 3.26 -8.14 -23.51
N MET A 255 3.49 -8.09 -22.20
CA MET A 255 4.48 -8.89 -21.49
C MET A 255 3.83 -10.14 -20.89
N LEU A 256 4.51 -11.27 -21.03
CA LEU A 256 4.17 -12.53 -20.38
C LEU A 256 5.16 -12.72 -19.24
N ASN A 257 4.70 -12.59 -18.01
CA ASN A 257 5.48 -12.94 -16.83
C ASN A 257 5.36 -14.45 -16.60
N ASN A 258 6.34 -15.19 -17.09
CA ASN A 258 6.35 -16.65 -17.05
C ASN A 258 7.02 -17.13 -15.77
N TYR A 259 6.36 -18.05 -15.07
CA TYR A 259 6.85 -18.66 -13.85
C TYR A 259 6.78 -20.19 -13.97
N ILE A 260 7.92 -20.86 -13.84
CA ILE A 260 7.99 -22.32 -13.77
C ILE A 260 8.19 -22.68 -12.29
N PRO A 261 7.22 -23.32 -11.62
CA PRO A 261 7.35 -23.66 -10.19
C PRO A 261 8.33 -24.81 -9.94
N ASN A 262 8.53 -25.66 -10.95
CA ASN A 262 9.39 -26.84 -10.89
C ASN A 262 10.84 -26.52 -11.24
N SER A 263 11.71 -27.50 -11.07
CA SER A 263 13.12 -27.35 -11.45
C SER A 263 13.30 -27.28 -12.96
N VAL A 264 14.24 -26.45 -13.41
CA VAL A 264 14.57 -26.30 -14.85
C VAL A 264 15.90 -26.97 -15.19
N THR A 265 15.97 -27.57 -16.40
CA THR A 265 17.18 -28.25 -16.89
C THR A 265 17.78 -27.50 -18.08
N PRO A 266 18.97 -26.86 -17.96
CA PRO A 266 19.55 -26.05 -19.03
C PRO A 266 19.91 -26.82 -20.31
N ASN A 267 20.17 -28.13 -20.21
CA ASN A 267 20.63 -28.97 -21.34
C ASN A 267 19.62 -29.10 -22.48
N VAL A 268 18.36 -28.73 -22.25
CA VAL A 268 17.32 -28.67 -23.29
C VAL A 268 17.51 -27.48 -24.24
N LEU A 269 18.32 -26.50 -23.85
CA LEU A 269 18.67 -25.31 -24.63
C LEU A 269 19.97 -25.51 -25.42
N SER A 270 20.08 -24.82 -26.55
CA SER A 270 21.30 -24.70 -27.37
C SER A 270 21.94 -26.04 -27.70
N LYS A 271 21.20 -26.92 -28.38
CA LYS A 271 21.71 -28.22 -28.87
C LYS A 271 22.84 -28.05 -29.89
N ASN A 272 22.79 -26.96 -30.67
CA ASN A 272 23.83 -26.58 -31.61
C ASN A 272 24.70 -25.54 -30.90
N GLY A 273 26.01 -25.80 -30.81
CA GLY A 273 26.95 -24.89 -30.16
C GLY A 273 27.05 -23.52 -30.85
N LEU A 274 27.65 -22.55 -30.17
CA LEU A 274 27.96 -21.24 -30.74
C LEU A 274 29.03 -21.37 -31.84
N SER A 275 28.99 -20.46 -32.82
CA SER A 275 30.06 -20.35 -33.80
C SER A 275 31.38 -19.96 -33.12
N LYS A 276 32.51 -20.43 -33.65
CA LYS A 276 33.84 -20.23 -33.04
C LYS A 276 34.27 -18.77 -32.84
N ASN A 277 33.61 -17.83 -33.52
CA ASN A 277 33.88 -16.39 -33.44
C ASN A 277 32.98 -15.64 -32.44
N ILE A 278 32.15 -16.35 -31.68
CA ILE A 278 31.33 -15.77 -30.62
C ILE A 278 31.88 -16.19 -29.27
N GLU A 279 32.19 -15.20 -28.45
CA GLU A 279 32.73 -15.36 -27.10
C GLU A 279 31.68 -14.89 -26.10
N ILE A 280 31.57 -15.59 -24.96
CA ILE A 280 30.69 -15.16 -23.85
C ILE A 280 31.55 -15.02 -22.61
N GLU A 281 31.58 -13.80 -22.09
CA GLU A 281 32.33 -13.41 -20.90
C GLU A 281 31.41 -13.19 -19.71
N THR A 282 31.92 -13.45 -18.51
CA THR A 282 31.27 -13.04 -17.26
C THR A 282 31.51 -11.55 -17.03
N TYR A 283 30.48 -10.84 -16.58
CA TYR A 283 30.58 -9.41 -16.31
C TYR A 283 31.76 -9.07 -15.39
N GLN A 284 32.46 -8.02 -15.79
CA GLN A 284 33.49 -7.29 -15.05
C GLN A 284 33.24 -5.81 -15.27
N GLU A 285 33.73 -4.94 -14.38
CA GLU A 285 33.42 -3.50 -14.44
C GLU A 285 33.82 -2.85 -15.78
N TYR A 286 34.91 -3.32 -16.41
CA TYR A 286 35.35 -2.84 -17.73
C TYR A 286 34.37 -3.13 -18.87
N LEU A 287 33.44 -4.08 -18.71
CA LEU A 287 32.44 -4.45 -19.72
C LEU A 287 31.19 -3.55 -19.68
N LEU A 288 31.01 -2.74 -18.62
CA LEU A 288 29.84 -1.88 -18.46
C LEU A 288 29.63 -0.92 -19.65
N PRO A 289 30.66 -0.23 -20.20
CA PRO A 289 30.47 0.65 -21.35
C PRO A 289 29.88 -0.07 -22.57
N SER A 290 30.34 -1.30 -22.86
CA SER A 290 29.84 -2.11 -23.98
C SER A 290 28.38 -2.52 -23.79
N ILE A 291 27.98 -2.87 -22.56
CA ILE A 291 26.59 -3.18 -22.22
C ILE A 291 25.73 -1.93 -22.40
N VAL A 292 26.15 -0.79 -21.84
CA VAL A 292 25.42 0.48 -21.90
C VAL A 292 25.19 0.92 -23.35
N GLN A 293 26.23 0.85 -24.18
CA GLN A 293 26.15 1.21 -25.60
C GLN A 293 25.20 0.26 -26.35
N TYR A 294 25.36 -1.06 -26.17
CA TYR A 294 24.50 -2.06 -26.81
C TYR A 294 23.04 -1.90 -26.40
N ASP A 295 22.78 -1.74 -25.11
CA ASP A 295 21.46 -1.58 -24.54
C ASP A 295 20.74 -0.33 -25.04
N ALA A 296 21.45 0.79 -25.15
CA ALA A 296 20.89 2.03 -25.67
C ALA A 296 20.36 1.88 -27.10
N THR A 297 20.94 0.98 -27.92
CA THR A 297 20.41 0.69 -29.27
C THR A 297 19.05 -0.01 -29.27
N ILE A 298 18.69 -0.66 -28.16
CA ILE A 298 17.41 -1.37 -27.98
C ILE A 298 16.41 -0.47 -27.27
N ALA A 299 16.83 0.15 -26.17
CA ALA A 299 15.98 1.00 -25.34
C ALA A 299 15.68 2.37 -25.99
N GLY A 300 16.57 2.85 -26.85
CA GLY A 300 16.49 4.18 -27.48
C GLY A 300 17.07 5.32 -26.64
N PHE A 301 17.61 5.04 -25.45
CA PHE A 301 18.24 6.01 -24.55
C PHE A 301 19.27 5.33 -23.64
N GLU A 302 20.24 6.11 -23.12
CA GLU A 302 21.24 5.59 -22.18
C GLU A 302 20.62 5.41 -20.78
N ARG A 303 20.73 4.20 -20.22
CA ARG A 303 20.24 3.88 -18.88
C ARG A 303 21.32 3.31 -17.97
N ARG A 304 22.52 3.91 -18.00
CA ARG A 304 23.69 3.47 -17.24
C ARG A 304 23.44 3.20 -15.74
N PRO A 305 22.77 4.08 -14.96
CA PRO A 305 22.63 3.86 -13.52
C PRO A 305 21.90 2.56 -13.17
N ILE A 306 20.84 2.22 -13.92
CA ILE A 306 20.09 0.98 -13.69
C ILE A 306 20.87 -0.24 -14.16
N LEU A 307 21.65 -0.14 -15.24
CA LEU A 307 22.50 -1.23 -15.74
C LEU A 307 23.66 -1.53 -14.78
N GLU A 308 24.28 -0.49 -14.23
CA GLU A 308 25.32 -0.63 -13.21
C GLU A 308 24.79 -1.33 -11.96
N LEU A 309 23.65 -0.87 -11.42
CA LEU A 309 23.00 -1.51 -10.28
C LEU A 309 22.60 -2.96 -10.59
N ASN A 310 22.11 -3.23 -11.80
CA ASN A 310 21.75 -4.57 -12.24
C ASN A 310 22.96 -5.51 -12.26
N CYS A 311 24.10 -5.04 -12.77
CA CYS A 311 25.33 -5.84 -12.87
C CYS A 311 26.04 -6.02 -11.52
N LYS A 312 25.90 -5.06 -10.60
CA LYS A 312 26.48 -5.10 -9.25
C LYS A 312 25.54 -5.73 -8.21
N GLU A 313 24.37 -6.23 -8.61
CA GLU A 313 23.41 -6.83 -7.68
C GLU A 313 23.99 -8.09 -7.04
N LYS A 314 23.85 -8.22 -5.72
CA LYS A 314 24.33 -9.38 -4.98
C LYS A 314 23.58 -10.65 -5.41
N ASP A 315 24.29 -11.78 -5.43
CA ASP A 315 23.73 -13.09 -5.79
C ASP A 315 23.12 -13.11 -7.21
N SER A 316 23.69 -12.30 -8.10
CA SER A 316 23.36 -12.23 -9.52
C SER A 316 24.55 -12.63 -10.39
N GLN A 317 24.26 -13.03 -11.61
CA GLN A 317 25.26 -13.26 -12.64
C GLN A 317 24.83 -12.51 -13.91
N THR A 318 25.76 -11.78 -14.50
CA THR A 318 25.58 -11.15 -15.81
C THR A 318 26.62 -11.71 -16.78
N LEU A 319 26.18 -12.04 -18.00
CA LEU A 319 27.01 -12.52 -19.09
C LEU A 319 26.89 -11.59 -20.29
N VAL A 320 27.98 -11.42 -21.04
CA VAL A 320 28.04 -10.57 -22.24
C VAL A 320 28.59 -11.39 -23.40
N ALA A 321 27.95 -11.30 -24.56
CA ALA A 321 28.34 -11.98 -25.79
C ALA A 321 29.02 -11.01 -26.75
N PHE A 322 30.17 -11.41 -27.30
CA PHE A 322 30.95 -10.65 -28.25
C PHE A 322 31.13 -11.41 -29.56
N LYS A 323 31.18 -10.67 -30.67
CA LYS A 323 31.58 -11.18 -31.97
C LYS A 323 32.58 -10.21 -32.58
N ASN A 324 33.81 -10.67 -32.79
CA ASN A 324 34.93 -9.86 -33.27
C ASN A 324 35.14 -8.57 -32.44
N GLY A 325 35.01 -8.65 -31.11
CA GLY A 325 35.16 -7.50 -30.19
C GLY A 325 33.93 -6.60 -30.04
N THR A 326 32.86 -6.82 -30.82
CA THR A 326 31.61 -6.05 -30.71
C THR A 326 30.61 -6.79 -29.84
N CYS A 327 30.00 -6.11 -28.87
CA CYS A 327 28.91 -6.65 -28.05
C CYS A 327 27.69 -6.93 -28.93
N ILE A 328 27.20 -8.17 -28.90
CA ILE A 328 26.05 -8.64 -29.69
C ILE A 328 24.90 -9.18 -28.82
N GLY A 329 25.05 -9.09 -27.50
CA GLY A 329 24.03 -9.52 -26.55
C GLY A 329 24.54 -9.54 -25.12
N TYR A 330 23.62 -9.48 -24.17
CA TYR A 330 23.93 -9.66 -22.76
C TYR A 330 22.69 -10.17 -22.03
N GLY A 331 22.89 -10.79 -20.89
CA GLY A 331 21.78 -11.13 -20.02
C GLY A 331 22.20 -11.35 -18.58
N SER A 332 21.20 -11.27 -17.69
CA SER A 332 21.42 -11.38 -16.26
C SER A 332 20.42 -12.35 -15.64
N ILE A 333 20.86 -13.07 -14.61
CA ILE A 333 20.03 -13.89 -13.73
C ILE A 333 20.22 -13.48 -12.29
N LYS A 334 19.11 -13.42 -11.53
CA LYS A 334 19.06 -12.93 -10.15
C LYS A 334 18.22 -13.84 -9.29
N ARG A 335 18.50 -13.89 -7.99
CA ARG A 335 17.62 -14.57 -7.03
C ARG A 335 16.50 -13.63 -6.59
N SER A 336 15.26 -14.01 -6.85
CA SER A 336 14.09 -13.30 -6.31
C SER A 336 13.95 -13.49 -4.80
N CYS A 337 13.14 -12.65 -4.14
CA CYS A 337 12.78 -12.80 -2.72
C CYS A 337 12.08 -14.13 -2.39
N LEU A 338 11.49 -14.81 -3.39
CA LEU A 338 10.89 -16.14 -3.26
C LEU A 338 11.88 -17.28 -3.55
N GLY A 339 13.17 -16.96 -3.70
CA GLY A 339 14.25 -17.89 -3.99
C GLY A 339 14.36 -18.34 -5.44
N ALA A 340 13.41 -17.98 -6.31
CA ALA A 340 13.40 -18.36 -7.73
C ALA A 340 14.47 -17.59 -8.53
N GLY A 341 15.09 -18.27 -9.50
CA GLY A 341 16.00 -17.65 -10.47
C GLY A 341 15.22 -16.84 -11.51
N ARG A 342 15.45 -15.54 -11.57
CA ARG A 342 14.81 -14.62 -12.50
C ARG A 342 15.79 -14.17 -13.56
N VAL A 343 15.51 -14.45 -14.82
CA VAL A 343 16.29 -13.94 -15.96
C VAL A 343 15.68 -12.63 -16.47
N GLY A 344 16.51 -11.59 -16.57
CA GLY A 344 16.11 -10.27 -17.02
C GLY A 344 17.12 -9.17 -16.64
N PRO A 345 17.60 -8.36 -17.60
CA PRO A 345 17.27 -8.42 -19.03
C PRO A 345 17.99 -9.59 -19.71
N LEU A 346 17.52 -9.98 -20.90
CA LEU A 346 18.23 -10.87 -21.83
C LEU A 346 18.02 -10.33 -23.24
N PHE A 347 19.03 -9.68 -23.79
CA PHE A 347 19.01 -9.06 -25.10
C PHE A 347 20.09 -9.67 -25.99
N ALA A 348 19.79 -9.88 -27.27
CA ALA A 348 20.76 -10.40 -28.25
C ALA A 348 20.35 -10.04 -29.68
N ASP A 349 21.34 -9.96 -30.56
CA ASP A 349 21.14 -9.67 -31.99
C ASP A 349 20.54 -10.85 -32.75
N ASP A 350 20.75 -12.07 -32.25
CA ASP A 350 20.15 -13.28 -32.83
C ASP A 350 19.71 -14.30 -31.76
N PRO A 351 18.74 -15.17 -32.10
CA PRO A 351 18.23 -16.17 -31.17
C PRO A 351 19.24 -17.20 -30.68
N VAL A 352 20.26 -17.54 -31.47
CA VAL A 352 21.25 -18.56 -31.09
C VAL A 352 22.11 -18.03 -29.94
N VAL A 353 22.48 -16.76 -30.02
CA VAL A 353 23.21 -16.04 -28.96
C VAL A 353 22.34 -15.91 -27.70
N ALA A 354 21.07 -15.53 -27.84
CA ALA A 354 20.15 -15.43 -26.71
C ALA A 354 19.96 -16.77 -25.99
N GLU A 355 19.76 -17.86 -26.73
CA GLU A 355 19.58 -19.20 -26.15
C GLU A 355 20.84 -19.66 -25.41
N ALA A 356 22.02 -19.36 -25.97
CA ALA A 356 23.29 -19.74 -25.36
C ALA A 356 23.62 -18.92 -24.09
N LEU A 357 23.31 -17.62 -24.09
CA LEU A 357 23.37 -16.78 -22.89
C LEU A 357 22.42 -17.31 -21.81
N LEU A 358 21.17 -17.61 -22.17
CA LEU A 358 20.17 -18.16 -21.24
C LEU A 358 20.64 -19.47 -20.61
N LYS A 359 21.20 -20.39 -21.41
CA LYS A 359 21.75 -21.65 -20.92
C LYS A 359 22.85 -21.41 -19.88
N LYS A 360 23.87 -20.60 -20.21
CA LYS A 360 24.99 -20.31 -19.30
C LYS A 360 24.53 -19.59 -18.02
N LEU A 361 23.55 -18.70 -18.10
CA LEU A 361 22.95 -18.04 -16.95
C LEU A 361 22.24 -19.05 -16.02
N LEU A 362 21.49 -19.99 -16.58
CA LEU A 362 20.86 -21.04 -15.78
C LEU A 362 21.87 -22.00 -15.16
N GLU A 363 23.00 -22.25 -15.84
CA GLU A 363 24.09 -23.07 -15.31
C GLU A 363 24.78 -22.42 -14.12
N SER A 364 24.91 -21.08 -14.11
CA SER A 364 25.48 -20.32 -12.99
C SER A 364 24.53 -20.16 -11.80
N PHE A 365 23.25 -20.54 -11.93
CA PHE A 365 22.28 -20.49 -10.83
C PHE A 365 22.15 -21.88 -10.16
N PRO A 366 22.74 -22.07 -8.97
CA PRO A 366 22.88 -23.40 -8.37
C PRO A 366 21.54 -24.01 -7.91
N ASP A 367 20.62 -23.17 -7.46
CA ASP A 367 19.33 -23.58 -6.92
C ASP A 367 18.29 -23.57 -8.04
N ARG A 368 18.35 -24.55 -8.93
CA ARG A 368 17.52 -24.62 -10.15
C ARG A 368 16.03 -24.85 -9.87
N LYS A 369 15.57 -24.63 -8.64
CA LYS A 369 14.20 -24.73 -8.18
C LYS A 369 13.51 -23.40 -8.40
N ARG A 370 12.43 -23.41 -9.20
CA ARG A 370 11.63 -22.24 -9.57
C ARG A 370 12.39 -21.28 -10.47
N PHE A 371 11.75 -20.90 -11.56
CA PHE A 371 12.34 -20.04 -12.58
C PHE A 371 11.33 -19.00 -13.05
N ALA A 372 11.78 -17.78 -13.29
CA ALA A 372 10.95 -16.70 -13.80
C ALA A 372 11.64 -15.97 -14.96
N MET A 373 10.87 -15.64 -15.99
CA MET A 373 11.37 -14.89 -17.14
C MET A 373 10.22 -14.13 -17.79
N MET A 374 10.38 -12.81 -17.94
CA MET A 374 9.35 -11.97 -18.56
C MET A 374 9.64 -11.80 -20.05
N THR A 375 8.77 -12.31 -20.91
CA THR A 375 8.91 -12.25 -22.38
C THR A 375 7.89 -11.31 -22.99
N LEU A 376 8.04 -11.00 -24.27
CA LEU A 376 6.98 -10.37 -25.05
C LEU A 376 6.07 -11.43 -25.68
N ARG A 377 4.76 -11.19 -25.66
CA ARG A 377 3.75 -12.10 -26.24
C ARG A 377 4.08 -12.45 -27.68
N ASP A 378 4.47 -11.46 -28.46
CA ASP A 378 4.69 -11.61 -29.90
C ASP A 378 6.11 -12.11 -30.24
N ASN A 379 7.02 -12.21 -29.25
CA ASN A 379 8.33 -12.84 -29.46
C ASN A 379 8.22 -14.37 -29.34
N ILE A 380 7.79 -15.00 -30.44
CA ILE A 380 7.58 -16.46 -30.54
C ILE A 380 8.82 -17.24 -30.13
N THR A 381 10.02 -16.75 -30.50
CA THR A 381 11.29 -17.41 -30.25
C THR A 381 11.65 -17.41 -28.77
N ALA A 382 11.56 -16.27 -28.09
CA ALA A 382 11.77 -16.17 -26.64
C ALA A 382 10.78 -17.06 -25.87
N ASN A 383 9.50 -17.06 -26.29
CA ASN A 383 8.48 -17.92 -25.71
C ASN A 383 8.76 -19.41 -25.93
N SER A 384 9.44 -19.77 -27.04
CA SER A 384 9.86 -21.15 -27.29
C SER A 384 10.93 -21.63 -26.31
N PHE A 385 11.85 -20.74 -25.88
CA PHE A 385 12.91 -21.10 -24.93
C PHE A 385 12.34 -21.49 -23.57
N ILE A 386 11.38 -20.72 -23.07
CA ILE A 386 10.71 -21.03 -21.80
C ILE A 386 9.93 -22.34 -21.90
N ARG A 387 9.21 -22.57 -23.01
CA ARG A 387 8.49 -23.84 -23.24
C ARG A 387 9.43 -25.06 -23.29
N LYS A 388 10.66 -24.91 -23.78
CA LYS A 388 11.68 -25.98 -23.73
C LYS A 388 12.09 -26.30 -22.28
N LEU A 389 12.13 -25.29 -21.40
CA LEU A 389 12.52 -25.44 -20.00
C LEU A 389 11.41 -26.05 -19.12
N GLY A 390 10.15 -25.89 -19.50
CA GLY A 390 9.01 -26.47 -18.82
C GLY A 390 7.68 -25.79 -19.20
N ASN A 391 6.64 -26.06 -18.40
CA ASN A 391 5.32 -25.45 -18.58
C ASN A 391 5.18 -24.24 -17.63
N PRO A 392 5.22 -23.01 -18.15
CA PRO A 392 5.09 -21.82 -17.31
C PRO A 392 3.64 -21.53 -16.93
N GLU A 393 3.43 -21.10 -15.69
CA GLU A 393 2.30 -20.28 -15.30
C GLU A 393 2.52 -18.86 -15.82
N ILE A 394 1.50 -18.23 -16.41
CA ILE A 394 1.66 -16.97 -17.14
C ILE A 394 0.75 -15.90 -16.54
N ILE A 395 1.35 -14.78 -16.14
CA ILE A 395 0.62 -13.54 -15.85
C ILE A 395 0.86 -12.55 -16.99
N THR A 396 -0.22 -12.05 -17.57
CA THR A 396 -0.14 -11.07 -18.65
C THR A 396 -0.15 -9.65 -18.10
N CYS A 397 0.85 -8.86 -18.49
CA CYS A 397 0.94 -7.43 -18.18
C CYS A 397 1.01 -6.60 -19.45
N VAL A 398 0.47 -5.39 -19.43
CA VAL A 398 0.63 -4.39 -20.48
C VAL A 398 1.57 -3.29 -20.03
N ARG A 399 2.28 -2.69 -20.98
CA ARG A 399 3.11 -1.51 -20.73
C ARG A 399 2.21 -0.26 -20.69
N ILE A 400 2.48 0.63 -19.74
CA ILE A 400 1.74 1.88 -19.54
C ILE A 400 2.69 3.08 -19.53
N TYR A 401 2.16 4.23 -19.95
CA TYR A 401 2.91 5.48 -20.06
C TYR A 401 2.18 6.66 -19.44
N SER A 402 2.92 7.56 -18.82
CA SER A 402 2.36 8.86 -18.42
C SER A 402 2.22 9.84 -19.58
N LYS A 403 3.04 9.77 -20.64
CA LYS A 403 3.04 10.78 -21.71
C LYS A 403 2.99 10.26 -23.13
N GLU A 404 3.96 9.44 -23.56
CA GLU A 404 4.05 9.02 -24.95
C GLU A 404 4.59 7.60 -25.07
N LYS A 405 4.23 6.90 -26.15
CA LYS A 405 4.73 5.54 -26.39
C LYS A 405 6.15 5.59 -26.95
N ILE A 406 7.05 4.78 -26.39
CA ILE A 406 8.40 4.61 -26.91
C ILE A 406 8.45 3.39 -27.82
N LYS A 407 8.93 3.59 -29.05
CA LYS A 407 9.25 2.52 -29.99
C LYS A 407 10.59 1.91 -29.62
N VAL A 408 10.60 0.60 -29.42
CA VAL A 408 11.80 -0.19 -29.13
C VAL A 408 11.85 -1.38 -30.08
N ASP A 409 13.04 -1.84 -30.41
CA ASP A 409 13.20 -3.06 -31.22
C ASP A 409 12.89 -4.29 -30.37
N THR A 410 11.70 -4.86 -30.56
CA THR A 410 11.21 -6.00 -29.80
C THR A 410 11.84 -7.32 -30.22
N ASN A 411 12.48 -7.41 -31.40
CA ASN A 411 13.05 -8.65 -31.91
C ASN A 411 14.31 -9.08 -31.15
N ARG A 412 15.05 -8.09 -30.62
CA ARG A 412 16.27 -8.30 -29.83
C ARG A 412 15.99 -8.48 -28.33
N ILE A 413 14.73 -8.46 -27.93
CA ILE A 413 14.28 -8.58 -26.52
C ILE A 413 13.82 -10.02 -26.26
N PHE A 414 14.65 -10.81 -25.59
CA PHE A 414 14.31 -12.19 -25.21
C PHE A 414 13.81 -12.29 -23.77
N ALA A 415 14.30 -11.46 -22.85
CA ALA A 415 13.70 -11.29 -21.53
C ALA A 415 13.81 -9.84 -21.04
N LEU A 416 12.78 -9.38 -20.35
CA LEU A 416 12.69 -8.07 -19.74
C LEU A 416 12.98 -8.17 -18.23
N THR A 417 13.63 -7.15 -17.68
CA THR A 417 13.61 -6.84 -16.24
C THR A 417 12.23 -6.24 -15.87
N ASP A 418 11.79 -6.39 -14.62
CA ASP A 418 10.51 -5.83 -14.14
C ASP A 418 10.34 -4.33 -14.42
N MET A 419 11.44 -3.56 -14.42
CA MET A 419 11.51 -2.12 -14.67
C MET A 419 12.14 -1.75 -16.03
N SER A 420 12.00 -2.58 -17.07
CA SER A 420 12.86 -2.49 -18.28
C SER A 420 12.99 -1.14 -18.99
N PHE A 421 12.17 -0.13 -18.69
CA PHE A 421 12.28 1.19 -19.31
C PHE A 421 11.95 2.36 -18.35
N SER A 422 12.18 2.23 -17.04
CA SER A 422 11.71 3.24 -16.09
C SER A 422 12.36 4.63 -16.30
N ALA A 423 11.50 5.57 -16.70
CA ALA A 423 11.62 7.03 -16.82
C ALA A 423 12.60 7.57 -17.87
N VAL A 424 12.04 8.18 -18.93
CA VAL A 424 12.74 9.09 -19.85
C VAL A 424 12.47 10.53 -19.45
#